data_AF-A0A7J8P7K2-F1
#
_entry.id   AF-A0A7J8P7K2-F1
#
_cell.length_a   1.000
_cell.length_b   1.000
_cell.length_c   1.000
_cell.angle_alpha   90.00
_cell.angle_beta   90.00
_cell.angle_gamma   90.00
#
_symmetry.space_group_name_H-M   'P 1'
#
loop_
_entity.id
_entity.type
_entity.pdbx_description
1 polymer ?
#
loop_
_entity_poly.entity_id
_entity_poly.type
_entity_poly.pdbx_seq_one_letter_code
_entity_poly.pdbx_strand_id
1 'polypeptide(L)'
;MKSLHDCLPLLFVVVFSLSWVNASANSNDYFLDCLSSYHPDEFTSFSKVIYTETNSSYSAVLESSIRNPRFSTPNIPKPLVIITPSNISHVQATIHCSKKHGLQIRTRSGGHDFEGLSYVSQVPFVVIDLVHFRSIDVDVKKEEAWIQSGAITGEVYYRINEKTTNLTFPGALCHTVGIGGFISGGGYGFLFRKYGLAADNVIDAQFVGANGRVLDRRLMGEDLFWAIRGGGGGSFGIVLSWKVKLVHVPSTVTVFSVGRTLEQNATQ
;
A
#
# COMPACT_ATOMS: atom_id res chain seq x y z
N MET A 1 7.66 81.79 -17.74
CA MET A 1 7.64 80.52 -16.97
C MET A 1 6.29 79.87 -17.21
N LYS A 2 6.26 78.83 -18.06
CA LYS A 2 5.03 78.12 -18.48
C LYS A 2 4.80 76.92 -17.57
N SER A 3 3.56 76.79 -17.10
CA SER A 3 3.01 75.66 -16.37
C SER A 3 2.86 74.45 -17.29
N LEU A 4 3.24 73.26 -16.83
CA LEU A 4 2.92 71.96 -17.44
C LEU A 4 2.18 71.14 -16.39
N HIS A 5 0.90 70.90 -16.67
CA HIS A 5 0.07 69.90 -16.01
C HIS A 5 0.37 68.54 -16.65
N ASP A 6 0.90 67.60 -15.88
CA ASP A 6 0.97 66.19 -16.28
C ASP A 6 -0.23 65.42 -15.69
N CYS A 7 -0.94 64.79 -16.62
CA CYS A 7 -2.18 64.05 -16.42
C CYS A 7 -1.84 62.57 -16.19
N LEU A 8 -2.05 62.07 -14.97
CA LEU A 8 -1.79 60.66 -14.61
C LEU A 8 -2.99 59.79 -15.05
N PRO A 9 -2.83 58.73 -15.86
CA PRO A 9 -3.94 57.85 -16.19
C PRO A 9 -4.17 56.82 -15.07
N LEU A 10 -5.40 56.71 -14.59
CA LEU A 10 -5.84 55.63 -13.70
C LEU A 10 -5.88 54.31 -14.48
N LEU A 11 -5.00 53.37 -14.14
CA LEU A 11 -5.04 52.00 -14.65
C LEU A 11 -6.07 51.20 -13.84
N PHE A 12 -7.24 50.92 -14.41
CA PHE A 12 -8.22 50.00 -13.82
C PHE A 12 -7.74 48.55 -14.00
N VAL A 13 -7.16 47.96 -12.95
CA VAL A 13 -6.87 46.53 -12.91
C VAL A 13 -8.16 45.81 -12.53
N VAL A 14 -8.80 45.18 -13.52
CA VAL A 14 -9.94 44.27 -13.30
C VAL A 14 -9.36 42.96 -12.75
N VAL A 15 -9.43 42.79 -11.43
CA VAL A 15 -9.14 41.52 -10.78
C VAL A 15 -10.34 40.61 -11.03
N PHE A 16 -10.22 39.68 -11.98
CA PHE A 16 -11.14 38.56 -12.08
C PHE A 16 -10.92 37.66 -10.87
N SER A 17 -11.77 37.80 -9.86
CA SER A 17 -11.96 36.81 -8.81
C SER A 17 -12.55 35.54 -9.45
N LEU A 18 -11.67 34.63 -9.86
CA LEU A 18 -12.06 33.24 -10.07
C LEU A 18 -12.44 32.67 -8.70
N SER A 19 -13.73 32.68 -8.40
CA SER A 19 -14.29 31.91 -7.29
C SER A 19 -14.01 30.43 -7.57
N TRP A 20 -13.06 29.85 -6.86
CA TRP A 20 -12.88 28.40 -6.84
C TRP A 20 -14.11 27.82 -6.15
N VAL A 21 -15.09 27.39 -6.96
CA VAL A 21 -16.19 26.56 -6.48
C VAL A 21 -15.56 25.29 -5.92
N ASN A 22 -15.91 24.91 -4.69
CA ASN A 22 -15.46 23.69 -4.02
C ASN A 22 -15.72 22.45 -4.90
N ALA A 23 -14.73 22.06 -5.72
CA ALA A 23 -14.82 20.90 -6.59
C ALA A 23 -14.70 19.57 -5.83
N SER A 24 -14.32 19.60 -4.54
CA SER A 24 -14.07 18.40 -3.73
C SER A 24 -15.34 17.64 -3.35
N ALA A 25 -16.47 18.32 -3.17
CA ALA A 25 -17.74 17.65 -2.85
C ALA A 25 -18.24 16.84 -4.05
N ASN A 26 -18.18 17.43 -5.26
CA ASN A 26 -18.62 16.77 -6.49
C ASN A 26 -17.72 15.61 -6.93
N SER A 27 -16.40 15.69 -6.70
CA SER A 27 -15.48 14.64 -7.16
C SER A 27 -15.72 13.30 -6.45
N ASN A 28 -16.17 13.32 -5.20
CA ASN A 28 -16.45 12.12 -4.43
C ASN A 28 -17.69 11.41 -4.96
N ASP A 29 -18.78 12.14 -5.16
CA ASP A 29 -20.04 11.58 -5.64
C ASP A 29 -19.86 10.95 -7.03
N TYR A 30 -19.18 11.63 -7.96
CA TYR A 30 -18.87 11.06 -9.27
C TYR A 30 -17.97 9.82 -9.22
N PHE A 31 -17.02 9.78 -8.29
CA PHE A 31 -16.18 8.60 -8.09
C PHE A 31 -16.99 7.41 -7.54
N LEU A 32 -17.86 7.64 -6.55
CA LEU A 32 -18.74 6.61 -6.00
C LEU A 32 -19.75 6.11 -7.03
N ASP A 33 -20.32 7.00 -7.85
CA ASP A 33 -21.19 6.64 -8.97
C ASP A 33 -20.45 5.80 -10.02
N CYS A 34 -19.18 6.15 -10.31
CA CYS A 34 -18.33 5.36 -11.19
C CYS A 34 -18.10 3.95 -10.64
N LEU A 35 -17.77 3.82 -9.34
CA LEU A 35 -17.59 2.51 -8.71
C LEU A 35 -18.87 1.67 -8.78
N SER A 36 -20.01 2.30 -8.52
CA SER A 36 -21.32 1.66 -8.51
C SER A 36 -21.74 1.15 -9.89
N SER A 37 -21.33 1.84 -10.95
CA SER A 37 -21.67 1.51 -12.33
C SER A 37 -20.67 0.59 -13.03
N TYR A 38 -19.47 0.36 -12.45
CA TYR A 38 -18.43 -0.46 -13.08
C TYR A 38 -18.81 -1.95 -13.18
N HIS A 39 -19.44 -2.50 -12.14
CA HIS A 39 -20.05 -3.84 -12.12
C HIS A 39 -21.39 -3.82 -11.37
N PRO A 40 -22.51 -3.53 -12.05
CA PRO A 40 -23.82 -3.37 -11.41
C PRO A 40 -24.26 -4.59 -10.60
N ASP A 41 -23.91 -5.79 -11.09
CA ASP A 41 -24.26 -7.06 -10.46
C ASP A 41 -23.51 -7.31 -9.13
N GLU A 42 -22.40 -6.61 -8.88
CA GLU A 42 -21.59 -6.72 -7.66
C GLU A 42 -21.81 -5.56 -6.67
N PHE A 43 -22.74 -4.64 -6.96
CA PHE A 43 -22.90 -3.39 -6.20
C PHE A 43 -23.09 -3.60 -4.68
N THR A 44 -23.87 -4.61 -4.27
CA THR A 44 -24.12 -4.91 -2.85
C THR A 44 -22.89 -5.48 -2.13
N SER A 45 -21.96 -6.10 -2.87
CA SER A 45 -20.65 -6.52 -2.37
C SER A 45 -19.73 -5.32 -2.25
N PHE A 46 -19.77 -4.43 -3.24
CA PHE A 46 -18.90 -3.26 -3.34
C PHE A 46 -19.19 -2.21 -2.25
N SER A 47 -20.45 -1.93 -1.94
CA SER A 47 -20.81 -0.94 -0.91
C SER A 47 -20.34 -1.31 0.50
N LYS A 48 -20.12 -2.61 0.76
CA LYS A 48 -19.61 -3.09 2.06
C LYS A 48 -18.12 -2.86 2.26
N VAL A 49 -17.39 -2.58 1.19
CA VAL A 49 -15.94 -2.37 1.21
C VAL A 49 -15.55 -0.90 1.00
N ILE A 50 -16.52 0.01 0.88
CA ILE A 50 -16.31 1.46 0.75
C ILE A 50 -16.53 2.14 2.10
N TYR A 51 -15.60 3.02 2.47
CA TYR A 51 -15.72 3.87 3.65
C TYR A 51 -15.40 5.32 3.27
N THR A 52 -16.36 6.21 3.52
CA THR A 52 -16.24 7.67 3.44
C THR A 52 -16.37 8.29 4.83
N GLU A 53 -16.02 9.56 5.01
CA GLU A 53 -16.11 10.22 6.32
C GLU A 53 -17.52 10.21 6.95
N THR A 54 -18.56 10.00 6.14
CA THR A 54 -19.95 9.82 6.59
C THR A 54 -20.23 8.45 7.21
N ASN A 55 -19.39 7.43 6.96
CA ASN A 55 -19.50 6.13 7.60
C ASN A 55 -18.94 6.17 9.03
N SER A 56 -19.69 5.66 10.01
CA SER A 56 -19.26 5.60 11.42
C SER A 56 -17.99 4.76 11.65
N SER A 57 -17.69 3.82 10.75
CA SER A 57 -16.49 2.96 10.80
C SER A 57 -15.26 3.56 10.12
N TYR A 58 -15.38 4.71 9.43
CA TYR A 58 -14.30 5.28 8.63
C TYR A 58 -13.01 5.49 9.43
N SER A 59 -13.10 6.19 10.56
CA SER A 59 -11.93 6.47 11.40
C SER A 59 -11.29 5.19 11.94
N ALA A 60 -12.10 4.22 12.35
CA ALA A 60 -11.60 2.94 12.85
C ALA A 60 -10.87 2.15 11.76
N VAL A 61 -11.38 2.13 10.52
CA VAL A 61 -10.72 1.49 9.37
C VAL A 61 -9.42 2.22 9.02
N LEU A 62 -9.45 3.55 8.96
CA LEU A 62 -8.27 4.37 8.69
C LEU A 62 -7.17 4.13 9.73
N GLU A 63 -7.49 4.18 11.01
CA GLU A 63 -6.53 4.12 12.12
C GLU A 63 -6.02 2.70 12.41
N SER A 64 -6.76 1.66 12.04
CA SER A 64 -6.47 0.25 12.35
C SER A 64 -5.05 -0.22 12.04
N SER A 65 -4.42 0.38 11.01
CA SER A 65 -3.09 0.02 10.53
C SER A 65 -2.16 1.23 10.38
N ILE A 66 -2.46 2.39 10.97
CA ILE A 66 -1.48 3.49 11.07
C ILE A 66 -0.43 3.10 12.12
N ARG A 67 0.80 2.82 11.67
CA ARG A 67 1.87 2.35 12.57
C ARG A 67 2.78 3.45 13.09
N ASN A 68 2.76 4.63 12.47
CA ASN A 68 3.47 5.79 12.95
C ASN A 68 2.46 6.86 13.42
N PRO A 69 2.26 7.02 14.74
CA PRO A 69 1.27 7.97 15.31
C PRO A 69 1.50 9.44 14.94
N ARG A 70 2.69 9.82 14.46
CA ARG A 70 2.94 11.15 13.89
C ARG A 70 1.92 11.51 12.80
N PHE A 71 1.41 10.50 12.10
CA PHE A 71 0.48 10.66 10.97
C PHE A 71 -0.99 10.40 11.31
N SER A 72 -1.34 10.21 12.58
CA SER A 72 -2.74 10.03 13.01
C SER A 72 -3.33 11.31 13.65
N THR A 73 -2.67 12.46 13.48
CA THR A 73 -3.16 13.72 14.06
C THR A 73 -4.23 14.37 13.18
N PRO A 74 -5.14 15.20 13.73
CA PRO A 74 -6.24 15.80 12.96
C PRO A 74 -5.82 16.66 11.77
N ASN A 75 -4.59 17.21 11.79
CA ASN A 75 -4.08 18.10 10.76
C ASN A 75 -3.51 17.36 9.53
N ILE A 76 -3.41 16.03 9.60
CA ILE A 76 -2.90 15.22 8.50
C ILE A 76 -4.02 15.00 7.47
N PRO A 77 -3.76 15.22 6.16
CA PRO A 77 -4.75 14.98 5.12
C PRO A 77 -5.28 13.55 5.15
N LYS A 78 -6.60 13.41 5.03
CA LYS A 78 -7.31 12.13 5.07
C LYS A 78 -7.77 11.70 3.67
N PRO A 79 -7.87 10.40 3.39
CA PRO A 79 -8.39 9.93 2.11
C PRO A 79 -9.88 10.25 1.97
N LEU A 80 -10.30 10.63 0.78
CA LEU A 80 -11.71 10.88 0.48
C LEU A 80 -12.54 9.60 0.60
N VAL A 81 -11.94 8.49 0.19
CA VAL A 81 -12.54 7.15 0.25
C VAL A 81 -11.47 6.12 0.62
N ILE A 82 -11.83 5.18 1.49
CA ILE A 82 -11.06 3.97 1.76
C ILE A 82 -11.82 2.79 1.16
N ILE A 83 -11.12 1.98 0.38
CA ILE A 83 -11.66 0.76 -0.22
C ILE A 83 -10.90 -0.43 0.37
N THR A 84 -11.61 -1.38 0.98
CA THR A 84 -11.04 -2.65 1.47
C THR A 84 -11.40 -3.80 0.51
N PRO A 85 -10.79 -3.89 -0.68
CA PRO A 85 -11.23 -4.82 -1.70
C PRO A 85 -11.15 -6.28 -1.21
N SER A 86 -12.19 -7.07 -1.50
CA SER A 86 -12.27 -8.50 -1.18
C SER A 86 -12.06 -9.40 -2.41
N ASN A 87 -12.02 -8.81 -3.60
CA ASN A 87 -11.79 -9.48 -4.87
C ASN A 87 -11.02 -8.54 -5.82
N ILE A 88 -10.62 -9.08 -6.97
CA ILE A 88 -9.81 -8.35 -7.95
C ILE A 88 -10.62 -7.26 -8.67
N SER A 89 -11.92 -7.49 -8.93
CA SER A 89 -12.77 -6.51 -9.61
C SER A 89 -12.87 -5.20 -8.83
N HIS A 90 -12.89 -5.26 -7.49
CA HIS A 90 -12.85 -4.06 -6.64
C HIS A 90 -11.59 -3.22 -6.86
N VAL A 91 -10.42 -3.86 -7.01
CA VAL A 91 -9.16 -3.17 -7.30
C VAL A 91 -9.18 -2.54 -8.69
N GLN A 92 -9.66 -3.28 -9.69
CA GLN A 92 -9.75 -2.82 -11.08
C GLN A 92 -10.70 -1.61 -11.21
N ALA A 93 -11.88 -1.68 -10.60
CA ALA A 93 -12.85 -0.59 -10.55
C ALA A 93 -12.25 0.65 -9.89
N THR A 94 -11.54 0.48 -8.77
CA THR A 94 -10.89 1.60 -8.08
C THR A 94 -9.84 2.26 -8.96
N ILE A 95 -8.97 1.49 -9.62
CA ILE A 95 -7.98 2.03 -10.57
C ILE A 95 -8.66 2.79 -11.71
N HIS A 96 -9.69 2.21 -12.31
CA HIS A 96 -10.42 2.82 -13.42
C HIS A 96 -11.05 4.15 -13.01
N CYS A 97 -11.80 4.17 -11.92
CA CYS A 97 -12.53 5.36 -11.46
C CYS A 97 -11.59 6.43 -10.92
N SER A 98 -10.52 6.06 -10.21
CA SER A 98 -9.51 7.03 -9.77
C SER A 98 -8.84 7.71 -10.96
N LYS A 99 -8.51 6.95 -12.01
CA LYS A 99 -7.95 7.52 -13.24
C LYS A 99 -8.95 8.44 -13.96
N LYS A 100 -10.22 8.04 -14.05
CA LYS A 100 -11.28 8.81 -14.71
C LYS A 100 -11.55 10.15 -14.00
N HIS A 101 -11.44 10.18 -12.68
CA HIS A 101 -11.79 11.33 -11.84
C HIS A 101 -10.58 12.08 -11.25
N GLY A 102 -9.36 11.71 -11.66
CA GLY A 102 -8.14 12.42 -11.26
C GLY A 102 -7.79 12.27 -9.77
N LEU A 103 -8.19 11.16 -9.14
CA LEU A 103 -7.87 10.88 -7.74
C LEU A 103 -6.59 10.05 -7.63
N GLN A 104 -5.68 10.45 -6.73
CA GLN A 104 -4.48 9.66 -6.47
C GLN A 104 -4.83 8.41 -5.67
N ILE A 105 -4.20 7.27 -5.98
CA ILE A 105 -4.31 6.05 -5.17
C ILE A 105 -3.12 5.96 -4.23
N ARG A 106 -3.38 5.64 -2.97
CA ARG A 106 -2.39 5.10 -2.03
C ARG A 106 -2.75 3.67 -1.68
N THR A 107 -1.84 2.73 -1.89
CA THR A 107 -2.08 1.32 -1.54
C THR A 107 -1.52 1.04 -0.16
N ARG A 108 -2.35 0.44 0.70
CA ARG A 108 -1.97 0.04 2.05
C ARG A 108 -2.05 -1.47 2.21
N SER A 109 -1.00 -2.02 2.81
CA SER A 109 -0.92 -3.39 3.29
C SER A 109 -0.92 -3.36 4.82
N GLY A 110 0.24 -3.56 5.48
CA GLY A 110 0.33 -3.50 6.95
C GLY A 110 0.50 -2.11 7.56
N GLY A 111 0.60 -1.06 6.73
CA GLY A 111 0.68 0.36 7.13
C GLY A 111 1.95 0.76 7.89
N HIS A 112 3.05 0.02 7.69
CA HIS A 112 4.37 0.26 8.30
C HIS A 112 5.24 1.29 7.57
N ASP A 113 4.68 2.05 6.63
CA ASP A 113 5.45 3.10 5.95
C ASP A 113 5.90 4.16 6.97
N PHE A 114 7.21 4.40 7.05
CA PHE A 114 7.79 5.28 8.07
C PHE A 114 7.36 6.74 7.91
N GLU A 115 6.97 7.14 6.70
CA GLU A 115 6.51 8.48 6.35
C GLU A 115 5.01 8.52 6.05
N GLY A 116 4.27 7.46 6.40
CA GLY A 116 2.82 7.37 6.20
C GLY A 116 2.38 7.41 4.74
N LEU A 117 3.26 7.16 3.77
CA LEU A 117 3.00 7.32 2.34
C LEU A 117 1.93 6.37 1.79
N SER A 118 1.60 5.31 2.53
CA SER A 118 0.52 4.38 2.18
C SER A 118 -0.89 4.86 2.56
N TYR A 119 -1.01 5.95 3.33
CA TYR A 119 -2.29 6.48 3.80
C TYR A 119 -2.35 8.01 3.92
N VAL A 120 -1.31 8.73 3.49
CA VAL A 120 -1.26 10.19 3.44
C VAL A 120 -0.90 10.66 2.03
N SER A 121 -1.57 11.73 1.57
CA SER A 121 -1.19 12.46 0.36
C SER A 121 -1.48 13.96 0.50
N GLN A 122 -0.78 14.77 -0.29
CA GLN A 122 -0.98 16.22 -0.37
C GLN A 122 -2.06 16.62 -1.39
N VAL A 123 -2.53 15.67 -2.21
CA VAL A 123 -3.59 15.87 -3.20
C VAL A 123 -4.79 14.98 -2.88
N PRO A 124 -6.01 15.30 -3.37
CA PRO A 124 -7.17 14.42 -3.29
C PRO A 124 -6.83 12.96 -3.63
N PHE A 125 -7.12 12.06 -2.70
CA PHE A 125 -6.68 10.67 -2.82
C PHE A 125 -7.67 9.67 -2.21
N VAL A 126 -7.54 8.43 -2.64
CA VAL A 126 -8.22 7.26 -2.10
C VAL A 126 -7.18 6.27 -1.59
N VAL A 127 -7.56 5.50 -0.57
CA VAL A 127 -6.75 4.39 -0.07
C VAL A 127 -7.34 3.07 -0.54
N ILE A 128 -6.52 2.23 -1.16
CA ILE A 128 -6.82 0.82 -1.37
C ILE A 128 -6.13 0.04 -0.25
N ASP A 129 -6.91 -0.40 0.74
CA ASP A 129 -6.41 -1.17 1.88
C ASP A 129 -6.61 -2.67 1.65
N LEU A 130 -5.51 -3.38 1.43
CA LEU A 130 -5.51 -4.80 1.08
C LEU A 130 -5.82 -5.73 2.26
N VAL A 131 -6.32 -5.24 3.39
CA VAL A 131 -6.65 -6.02 4.61
C VAL A 131 -7.53 -7.26 4.38
N HIS A 132 -8.22 -7.41 3.25
CA HIS A 132 -8.97 -8.64 2.93
C HIS A 132 -8.24 -9.57 1.94
N PHE A 133 -7.18 -9.12 1.28
CA PHE A 133 -6.25 -9.95 0.52
C PHE A 133 -5.21 -10.59 1.45
N ARG A 134 -5.65 -11.52 2.30
CA ARG A 134 -4.84 -12.12 3.38
C ARG A 134 -4.68 -13.65 3.31
N SER A 135 -5.07 -14.27 2.20
CA SER A 135 -4.87 -15.70 1.99
C SER A 135 -3.38 -16.06 1.92
N ILE A 136 -3.03 -17.20 2.54
CA ILE A 136 -1.69 -17.80 2.52
C ILE A 136 -1.87 -19.29 2.24
N ASP A 137 -1.39 -19.74 1.09
CA ASP A 137 -1.43 -21.14 0.67
C ASP A 137 -0.01 -21.68 0.58
N VAL A 138 0.27 -22.79 1.27
CA VAL A 138 1.61 -23.35 1.47
C VAL A 138 1.66 -24.77 0.88
N ASP A 139 2.50 -24.94 -0.14
CA ASP A 139 2.83 -26.23 -0.73
C ASP A 139 4.18 -26.71 -0.17
N VAL A 140 4.13 -27.56 0.86
CA VAL A 140 5.33 -28.10 1.51
C VAL A 140 6.14 -28.98 0.55
N LYS A 141 5.51 -29.65 -0.41
CA LYS A 141 6.21 -30.55 -1.35
C LYS A 141 7.04 -29.77 -2.37
N LYS A 142 6.52 -28.62 -2.82
CA LYS A 142 7.25 -27.71 -3.72
C LYS A 142 8.13 -26.71 -2.97
N GLU A 143 7.91 -26.59 -1.66
CA GLU A 143 8.52 -25.58 -0.79
C GLU A 143 8.19 -24.18 -1.33
N GLU A 144 6.93 -23.96 -1.65
CA GLU A 144 6.44 -22.71 -2.21
C GLU A 144 5.24 -22.22 -1.41
N ALA A 145 5.00 -20.91 -1.42
CA ALA A 145 3.76 -20.36 -0.90
C ALA A 145 3.23 -19.24 -1.78
N TRP A 146 1.92 -19.20 -1.95
CA TRP A 146 1.22 -18.00 -2.42
C TRP A 146 0.76 -17.19 -1.22
N ILE A 147 1.19 -15.93 -1.16
CA ILE A 147 0.93 -15.02 -0.04
C ILE A 147 0.29 -13.76 -0.62
N GLN A 148 -0.96 -13.49 -0.25
CA GLN A 148 -1.61 -12.25 -0.64
C GLN A 148 -1.01 -11.04 0.12
N SER A 149 -0.93 -9.89 -0.56
CA SER A 149 -0.18 -8.72 -0.11
C SER A 149 -0.71 -8.06 1.16
N GLY A 150 -1.97 -8.30 1.53
CA GLY A 150 -2.55 -7.83 2.78
C GLY A 150 -2.11 -8.63 4.00
N ALA A 151 -1.57 -9.85 3.81
CA ALA A 151 -1.09 -10.67 4.91
C ALA A 151 0.04 -9.96 5.66
N ILE A 152 0.14 -10.21 6.96
CA ILE A 152 1.26 -9.73 7.79
C ILE A 152 2.27 -10.85 8.05
N THR A 153 3.50 -10.45 8.35
CA THR A 153 4.64 -11.37 8.54
C THR A 153 4.36 -12.46 9.58
N GLY A 154 3.69 -12.11 10.68
CA GLY A 154 3.31 -13.09 11.71
C GLY A 154 2.37 -14.17 11.20
N GLU A 155 1.42 -13.82 10.33
CA GLU A 155 0.51 -14.79 9.72
C GLU A 155 1.26 -15.73 8.78
N VAL A 156 2.18 -15.19 7.97
CA VAL A 156 3.03 -15.99 7.07
C VAL A 156 3.84 -17.01 7.85
N TYR A 157 4.55 -16.56 8.90
CA TYR A 157 5.32 -17.46 9.76
C TYR A 157 4.45 -18.52 10.41
N TYR A 158 3.29 -18.12 10.94
CA TYR A 158 2.37 -19.04 11.60
C TYR A 158 1.84 -20.10 10.62
N ARG A 159 1.36 -19.70 9.44
CA ARG A 159 0.80 -20.63 8.44
C ARG A 159 1.83 -21.59 7.87
N ILE A 160 3.09 -21.16 7.70
CA ILE A 160 4.16 -22.08 7.30
C ILE A 160 4.43 -23.08 8.43
N ASN A 161 4.56 -22.60 9.67
CA ASN A 161 4.85 -23.45 10.84
C ASN A 161 3.75 -24.48 11.14
N GLU A 162 2.47 -24.16 10.87
CA GLU A 162 1.36 -25.12 10.95
C GLU A 162 1.53 -26.31 9.98
N LYS A 163 2.24 -26.11 8.86
CA LYS A 163 2.43 -27.13 7.83
C LYS A 163 3.74 -27.88 7.98
N THR A 164 4.78 -27.23 8.50
CA THR A 164 6.12 -27.81 8.67
C THR A 164 6.98 -26.95 9.59
N THR A 165 7.82 -27.60 10.40
CA THR A 165 8.76 -26.93 11.30
C THR A 165 10.13 -26.66 10.69
N ASN A 166 10.38 -27.16 9.47
CA ASN A 166 11.70 -27.14 8.83
C ASN A 166 11.74 -26.24 7.58
N LEU A 167 10.64 -25.54 7.27
CA LEU A 167 10.60 -24.49 6.26
C LEU A 167 10.19 -23.17 6.91
N THR A 168 10.62 -22.07 6.31
CA THR A 168 10.18 -20.71 6.66
C THR A 168 10.33 -19.78 5.46
N PHE A 169 10.08 -18.49 5.67
CA PHE A 169 10.33 -17.43 4.69
C PHE A 169 11.24 -16.36 5.33
N PRO A 170 12.25 -15.82 4.62
CA PRO A 170 13.06 -14.70 5.13
C PRO A 170 12.25 -13.40 5.14
N GLY A 171 11.42 -13.24 6.16
CA GLY A 171 10.51 -12.11 6.34
C GLY A 171 11.02 -11.04 7.32
N ALA A 172 10.12 -10.12 7.71
CA ALA A 172 10.41 -9.07 8.68
C ALA A 172 10.61 -9.61 10.10
N LEU A 173 11.24 -8.80 10.96
CA LEU A 173 11.28 -9.08 12.41
C LEU A 173 9.92 -8.76 13.06
N CYS A 174 9.32 -7.63 12.68
CA CYS A 174 8.06 -7.16 13.25
C CYS A 174 6.88 -7.92 12.65
N HIS A 175 6.14 -8.66 13.49
CA HIS A 175 5.06 -9.55 13.05
C HIS A 175 3.88 -8.84 12.37
N THR A 176 3.68 -7.53 12.59
CA THR A 176 2.61 -6.73 11.98
C THR A 176 2.98 -6.09 10.65
N VAL A 177 4.21 -6.27 10.17
CA VAL A 177 4.65 -5.75 8.87
C VAL A 177 3.93 -6.50 7.76
N GLY A 178 3.27 -5.75 6.87
CA GLY A 178 2.52 -6.30 5.75
C GLY A 178 3.43 -6.70 4.58
N ILE A 179 3.13 -7.84 3.99
CA ILE A 179 3.96 -8.50 2.97
C ILE A 179 4.07 -7.67 1.69
N GLY A 180 2.98 -7.02 1.26
CA GLY A 180 2.95 -6.23 0.04
C GLY A 180 4.05 -5.17 -0.02
N GLY A 181 4.10 -4.31 1.00
CA GLY A 181 5.14 -3.28 1.09
C GLY A 181 6.53 -3.86 1.33
N PHE A 182 6.64 -4.84 2.24
CA PHE A 182 7.91 -5.40 2.68
C PHE A 182 8.69 -6.08 1.55
N ILE A 183 8.07 -7.00 0.82
CA ILE A 183 8.72 -7.67 -0.33
C ILE A 183 9.04 -6.65 -1.42
N SER A 184 8.13 -5.72 -1.70
CA SER A 184 8.32 -4.78 -2.80
C SER A 184 9.47 -3.79 -2.58
N GLY A 185 9.86 -3.55 -1.33
CA GLY A 185 11.04 -2.77 -0.95
C GLY A 185 12.29 -3.61 -0.66
N GLY A 186 12.29 -4.91 -1.02
CA GLY A 186 13.39 -5.83 -0.78
C GLY A 186 13.12 -6.72 0.45
N GLY A 187 13.08 -6.10 1.63
CA GLY A 187 12.73 -6.75 2.89
C GLY A 187 13.87 -7.58 3.49
N TYR A 188 14.48 -7.09 4.57
CA TYR A 188 15.52 -7.80 5.30
C TYR A 188 15.04 -8.27 6.68
N GLY A 189 15.64 -9.34 7.18
CA GLY A 189 15.41 -9.84 8.53
C GLY A 189 16.51 -10.78 8.98
N PHE A 190 16.36 -11.50 10.11
CA PHE A 190 17.45 -12.31 10.69
C PHE A 190 18.08 -13.35 9.75
N LEU A 191 17.31 -13.83 8.76
CA LEU A 191 17.76 -14.85 7.82
C LEU A 191 18.52 -14.29 6.60
N PHE A 192 18.65 -12.96 6.47
CA PHE A 192 19.14 -12.35 5.23
C PHE A 192 20.58 -12.75 4.87
N ARG A 193 21.43 -12.96 5.86
CA ARG A 193 22.83 -13.39 5.63
C ARG A 193 22.93 -14.79 5.02
N LYS A 194 21.90 -15.62 5.19
CA LYS A 194 21.88 -17.00 4.69
C LYS A 194 21.08 -17.14 3.39
N TYR A 195 19.99 -16.39 3.26
CA TYR A 195 19.01 -16.58 2.17
C TYR A 195 18.75 -15.33 1.32
N GLY A 196 19.44 -14.22 1.58
CA GLY A 196 19.17 -12.95 0.91
C GLY A 196 17.90 -12.27 1.43
N LEU A 197 17.43 -11.28 0.69
CA LEU A 197 16.22 -10.52 1.00
C LEU A 197 14.96 -11.35 0.75
N ALA A 198 13.82 -10.88 1.27
CA ALA A 198 12.52 -11.45 0.98
C ALA A 198 12.24 -11.45 -0.54
N ALA A 199 12.60 -10.36 -1.22
CA ALA A 199 12.49 -10.20 -2.66
C ALA A 199 13.33 -11.19 -3.49
N ASP A 200 14.49 -11.62 -2.98
CA ASP A 200 15.35 -12.60 -3.64
C ASP A 200 14.70 -13.99 -3.71
N ASN A 201 13.72 -14.23 -2.82
CA ASN A 201 13.01 -15.50 -2.69
C ASN A 201 11.64 -15.48 -3.40
N VAL A 202 11.33 -14.44 -4.19
CA VAL A 202 10.10 -14.35 -4.98
C VAL A 202 10.29 -15.03 -6.33
N ILE A 203 9.34 -15.88 -6.72
CA ILE A 203 9.36 -16.65 -7.97
C ILE A 203 8.23 -16.28 -8.94
N ASP A 204 7.14 -15.68 -8.47
CA ASP A 204 6.02 -15.16 -9.26
C ASP A 204 5.24 -14.07 -8.47
N ALA A 205 4.32 -13.36 -9.10
CA ALA A 205 3.44 -12.38 -8.46
C ALA A 205 2.14 -12.20 -9.26
N GLN A 206 1.04 -11.90 -8.58
CA GLN A 206 -0.17 -11.37 -9.21
C GLN A 206 -0.19 -9.86 -9.06
N PHE A 207 -0.23 -9.13 -10.17
CA PHE A 207 -0.07 -7.69 -10.23
C PHE A 207 -1.19 -7.03 -11.03
N VAL A 208 -1.61 -5.82 -10.64
CA VAL A 208 -2.57 -5.01 -11.39
C VAL A 208 -1.92 -3.70 -11.80
N GLY A 209 -1.84 -3.49 -13.12
CA GLY A 209 -1.25 -2.28 -13.71
C GLY A 209 -2.25 -1.12 -13.82
N ALA A 210 -1.77 0.03 -14.31
CA ALA A 210 -2.54 1.28 -14.42
C ALA A 210 -3.75 1.23 -15.39
N ASN A 211 -3.87 0.17 -16.19
CA ASN A 211 -5.04 -0.09 -17.06
C ASN A 211 -5.99 -1.14 -16.45
N GLY A 212 -5.76 -1.57 -15.21
CA GLY A 212 -6.56 -2.59 -14.54
C GLY A 212 -6.30 -4.02 -15.02
N ARG A 213 -5.29 -4.28 -15.89
CA ARG A 213 -4.96 -5.65 -16.29
C ARG A 213 -4.28 -6.40 -15.16
N VAL A 214 -4.73 -7.63 -14.93
CA VAL A 214 -4.10 -8.58 -14.02
C VAL A 214 -3.00 -9.32 -14.76
N LEU A 215 -1.80 -9.30 -14.21
CA LEU A 215 -0.60 -9.89 -14.79
C LEU A 215 0.04 -10.86 -13.80
N ASP A 216 0.40 -12.05 -14.28
CA ASP A 216 1.39 -12.91 -13.63
C ASP A 216 2.80 -12.53 -14.11
N ARG A 217 3.85 -13.19 -13.62
CA ARG A 217 5.24 -12.94 -14.06
C ARG A 217 5.39 -12.99 -15.58
N ARG A 218 4.80 -14.01 -16.20
CA ARG A 218 4.90 -14.22 -17.66
C ARG A 218 4.27 -13.06 -18.43
N LEU A 219 3.08 -12.61 -18.01
CA LEU A 219 2.34 -11.54 -18.67
C LEU A 219 2.92 -10.14 -18.38
N MET A 220 3.54 -9.94 -17.22
CA MET A 220 4.18 -8.65 -16.88
C MET A 220 5.57 -8.50 -17.51
N GLY A 221 6.22 -9.61 -17.86
CA GLY A 221 7.59 -9.62 -18.38
C GLY A 221 8.64 -9.44 -17.29
N GLU A 222 9.90 -9.78 -17.61
CA GLU A 222 10.96 -9.84 -16.61
C GLU A 222 11.38 -8.46 -16.08
N ASP A 223 11.26 -7.39 -16.88
CA ASP A 223 11.63 -6.04 -16.44
C ASP A 223 10.72 -5.53 -15.30
N LEU A 224 9.40 -5.69 -15.47
CA LEU A 224 8.45 -5.31 -14.43
C LEU A 224 8.54 -6.26 -13.23
N PHE A 225 8.75 -7.56 -13.47
CA PHE A 225 8.96 -8.53 -12.40
C PHE A 225 10.24 -8.25 -11.59
N TRP A 226 11.30 -7.76 -12.22
CA TRP A 226 12.49 -7.25 -11.54
C TRP A 226 12.16 -5.99 -10.72
N ALA A 227 11.48 -5.03 -11.33
CA ALA A 227 11.22 -3.72 -10.72
C ALA A 227 10.41 -3.81 -9.42
N ILE A 228 9.39 -4.68 -9.38
CA ILE A 228 8.54 -4.83 -8.19
C ILE A 228 9.23 -5.56 -7.03
N ARG A 229 10.41 -6.17 -7.23
CA ARG A 229 11.16 -6.94 -6.23
C ARG A 229 12.29 -6.11 -5.58
N GLY A 230 11.95 -4.89 -5.14
CA GLY A 230 12.90 -3.99 -4.46
C GLY A 230 12.75 -2.52 -4.83
N GLY A 231 12.14 -2.22 -5.98
CA GLY A 231 11.96 -0.84 -6.47
C GLY A 231 10.80 -0.07 -5.82
N GLY A 232 10.09 -0.67 -4.87
CA GLY A 232 8.90 -0.11 -4.23
C GLY A 232 7.65 -0.30 -5.09
N GLY A 233 6.78 -1.24 -4.69
CA GLY A 233 5.65 -1.70 -5.53
C GLY A 233 4.67 -0.60 -5.92
N GLY A 234 4.45 0.38 -5.03
CA GLY A 234 3.54 1.51 -5.25
C GLY A 234 3.92 2.44 -6.42
N SER A 235 5.14 2.33 -6.95
CA SER A 235 5.59 3.09 -8.13
C SER A 235 5.08 2.50 -9.45
N PHE A 236 4.80 1.19 -9.48
CA PHE A 236 4.53 0.46 -10.72
C PHE A 236 3.06 0.05 -10.85
N GLY A 237 2.40 -0.23 -9.72
CA GLY A 237 1.00 -0.66 -9.69
C GLY A 237 0.66 -1.30 -8.35
N ILE A 238 -0.23 -2.29 -8.36
CA ILE A 238 -0.71 -2.96 -7.15
C ILE A 238 -0.37 -4.45 -7.22
N VAL A 239 0.55 -4.91 -6.37
CA VAL A 239 0.80 -6.35 -6.22
C VAL A 239 -0.25 -6.93 -5.28
N LEU A 240 -1.04 -7.88 -5.77
CA LEU A 240 -2.11 -8.55 -5.01
C LEU A 240 -1.61 -9.78 -4.25
N SER A 241 -0.66 -10.51 -4.83
CA SER A 241 -0.04 -11.66 -4.19
C SER A 241 1.38 -11.92 -4.72
N TRP A 242 2.16 -12.60 -3.89
CA TRP A 242 3.50 -13.05 -4.18
C TRP A 242 3.55 -14.57 -4.13
N LYS A 243 4.19 -15.19 -5.11
CA LYS A 243 4.62 -16.57 -5.00
C LYS A 243 6.07 -16.58 -4.54
N VAL A 244 6.33 -17.22 -3.41
CA VAL A 244 7.65 -17.26 -2.80
C VAL A 244 8.18 -18.68 -2.73
N LYS A 245 9.50 -18.83 -2.83
CA LYS A 245 10.21 -20.05 -2.46
C LYS A 245 10.46 -20.01 -0.94
N LEU A 246 10.08 -21.08 -0.26
CA LEU A 246 10.35 -21.29 1.15
C LEU A 246 11.78 -21.83 1.33
N VAL A 247 12.38 -21.51 2.46
CA VAL A 247 13.78 -21.85 2.77
C VAL A 247 13.83 -22.82 3.96
N HIS A 248 14.81 -23.72 3.94
CA HIS A 248 14.98 -24.66 5.04
C HIS A 248 15.47 -23.98 6.32
N VAL A 249 14.98 -24.43 7.47
CA VAL A 249 15.54 -24.08 8.78
C VAL A 249 15.71 -25.35 9.61
N PRO A 250 16.74 -25.42 10.47
CA PRO A 250 16.85 -26.51 11.42
C PRO A 250 15.67 -26.46 12.39
N SER A 251 15.23 -27.63 12.88
CA SER A 251 14.17 -27.73 13.89
C SER A 251 14.52 -27.03 15.21
N THR A 252 15.82 -26.80 15.45
CA THR A 252 16.33 -26.10 16.62
C THR A 252 17.20 -24.94 16.18
N VAL A 253 16.89 -23.73 16.66
CA VAL A 253 17.70 -22.53 16.50
C VAL A 253 18.12 -22.00 17.87
N THR A 254 19.27 -21.34 17.94
CA THR A 254 19.77 -20.73 19.18
C THR A 254 19.76 -19.22 19.05
N VAL A 255 19.24 -18.54 20.07
CA VAL A 255 19.23 -17.08 20.19
C VAL A 255 19.96 -16.68 21.47
N PHE A 256 20.64 -15.54 21.46
CA PHE A 256 21.24 -14.96 22.65
C PHE A 256 21.13 -13.44 22.60
N SER A 257 21.12 -12.80 23.77
CA SER A 257 21.19 -11.35 23.92
C SER A 257 22.15 -11.04 25.06
N VAL A 258 23.14 -10.18 24.80
CA VAL A 258 24.14 -9.77 25.79
C VAL A 258 24.14 -8.25 25.84
N GLY A 259 23.72 -7.70 26.98
CA GLY A 259 23.85 -6.26 27.24
C GLY A 259 25.30 -5.91 27.54
N ARG A 260 25.80 -4.83 26.94
CA ARG A 260 27.09 -4.22 27.29
C ARG A 260 26.88 -2.74 27.60
N THR A 261 27.52 -2.27 28.66
CA THR A 261 27.56 -0.83 28.98
C THR A 261 28.77 -0.16 28.35
N LEU A 262 28.80 1.18 28.38
CA LEU A 262 29.95 1.94 27.89
C LEU A 262 31.23 1.60 28.67
N GLU A 263 31.10 1.37 29.99
CA GLU A 263 32.20 0.94 30.87
C GLU A 263 32.75 -0.45 30.49
N GLN A 264 31.97 -1.25 29.77
CA GLN A 264 32.36 -2.57 29.25
C GLN A 264 32.87 -2.49 27.79
N ASN A 265 33.30 -1.31 27.33
CA ASN A 265 33.81 -1.03 25.99
C ASN A 265 32.83 -1.38 24.86
N ALA A 266 31.54 -1.05 25.00
CA ALA A 266 30.52 -1.36 23.99
C ALA A 266 30.67 -0.61 22.63
N THR A 267 31.59 0.35 22.54
CA THR A 267 31.76 1.23 21.36
C THR A 267 33.09 1.06 20.62
N GLN A 268 33.94 0.10 21.02
CA GLN A 268 35.17 -0.25 20.30
C GLN A 268 34.94 -1.38 19.29
#